data_AF-A0A524CYK2-F1
#
_entry.id   AF-A0A524CYK2-F1
#
_cell.length_a   1.000
_cell.length_b   1.000
_cell.length_c   1.000
_cell.angle_alpha   90.00
_cell.angle_beta   90.00
_cell.angle_gamma   90.00
#
_symmetry.space_group_name_H-M   'P 1'
#
loop_
_entity.id
_entity.type
_entity.pdbx_description
1 polymer ?
#
loop_
_entity_poly.entity_id
_entity_poly.type
_entity_poly.pdbx_seq_one_letter_code
_entity_poly.pdbx_strand_id
1 'polypeptide(L)'
;MQELEADKLRDLPGWENDAPVPICMGGDYRALTFCCKPGYSLTFGFKCKRDQTLKELGMTPQEFVEIKEKFSQELGWDSDIVCFGSISYCCMRSGGCPRRDVALAKKYPEMSKEEFMEFYFSKKKELAQILLKCVEDPEGKEKIKPLLELF
;
A
#
# COMPACT_ATOMS: atom_id res chain seq x y z
N MET A 1 19.60 -12.54 4.44
CA MET A 1 19.02 -11.20 4.63
C MET A 1 19.00 -10.56 3.25
N GLN A 2 17.83 -10.26 2.71
CA GLN A 2 17.73 -9.61 1.40
C GLN A 2 18.23 -8.18 1.56
N GLU A 3 19.31 -7.82 0.85
CA GLU A 3 19.75 -6.43 0.79
C GLU A 3 18.73 -5.65 -0.05
N LEU A 4 18.09 -4.67 0.58
CA LEU A 4 17.16 -3.79 -0.10
C LEU A 4 17.94 -2.68 -0.78
N GLU A 5 17.65 -2.46 -2.05
CA GLU A 5 18.24 -1.38 -2.84
C GLU A 5 17.84 -0.03 -2.23
N ALA A 6 18.81 0.72 -1.71
CA ALA A 6 18.55 1.97 -0.98
C ALA A 6 17.82 3.03 -1.82
N ASP A 7 17.98 3.02 -3.15
CA ASP A 7 17.27 3.92 -4.07
C ASP A 7 15.80 3.53 -4.29
N LYS A 8 15.38 2.34 -3.82
CA LYS A 8 14.00 1.83 -3.85
C LYS A 8 13.27 1.99 -2.53
N LEU A 9 13.89 2.63 -1.55
CA LEU A 9 13.31 2.92 -0.24
C LEU A 9 13.00 4.41 -0.09
N ARG A 10 12.07 4.71 0.80
CA ARG A 10 11.73 6.08 1.22
C ARG A 10 11.61 6.13 2.72
N ASP A 11 12.06 7.26 3.26
CA ASP A 11 11.75 7.63 4.63
C ASP A 11 10.28 8.08 4.73
N LEU A 12 9.48 7.28 5.43
CA LEU A 12 8.10 7.55 5.78
C LEU A 12 7.89 7.26 7.26
N PRO A 13 7.10 8.09 7.98
CA PRO A 13 6.83 7.83 9.38
C PRO A 13 6.10 6.49 9.54
N GLY A 14 6.46 5.72 10.57
CA GLY A 14 5.93 4.37 10.79
C GLY A 14 6.56 3.25 9.93
N TRP A 15 7.54 3.55 9.06
CA TRP A 15 8.26 2.55 8.26
C TRP A 15 9.78 2.48 8.52
N GLU A 16 10.31 3.24 9.47
CA GLU A 16 11.72 3.13 9.92
C GLU A 16 12.76 3.24 8.78
N ASN A 17 12.47 4.06 7.75
CA ASN A 17 13.26 4.20 6.50
C ASN A 17 13.20 3.02 5.52
N ASP A 18 12.31 2.06 5.75
CA ASP A 18 12.16 0.85 4.95
C ASP A 18 10.85 0.83 4.14
N ALA A 19 10.32 2.00 3.79
CA ALA A 19 9.12 2.06 2.98
C ALA A 19 9.45 1.85 1.50
N PRO A 20 8.88 0.84 0.83
CA PRO A 20 9.17 0.60 -0.58
C PRO A 20 8.56 1.69 -1.46
N VAL A 21 9.29 2.12 -2.49
CA VAL A 21 8.72 2.96 -3.55
C VAL A 21 7.57 2.23 -4.27
N PRO A 22 6.65 2.92 -4.96
CA PRO A 22 5.53 2.23 -5.60
C PRO A 22 6.04 1.21 -6.63
N ILE A 23 5.30 0.11 -6.82
CA ILE A 23 5.59 -0.94 -7.82
C ILE A 23 5.88 -0.35 -9.22
N CYS A 24 5.19 0.72 -9.62
CA CYS A 24 5.39 1.41 -10.89
C CYS A 24 6.77 2.08 -11.04
N MET A 25 7.49 2.27 -9.93
CA MET A 25 8.85 2.81 -9.84
C MET A 25 9.90 1.74 -9.51
N GLY A 26 9.51 0.46 -9.46
CA GLY A 26 10.42 -0.67 -9.22
C GLY A 26 10.65 -1.01 -7.74
N GLY A 27 9.71 -0.66 -6.86
CA GLY A 27 9.76 -1.16 -5.47
C GLY A 27 9.37 -2.63 -5.36
N ASP A 28 9.61 -3.20 -4.18
CA ASP A 28 9.30 -4.60 -3.87
C ASP A 28 7.80 -4.87 -3.60
N TYR A 29 7.45 -6.13 -3.36
CA TYR A 29 6.07 -6.59 -3.19
C TYR A 29 5.30 -5.90 -2.05
N ARG A 30 5.97 -5.36 -1.02
CA ARG A 30 5.32 -4.61 0.07
C ARG A 30 4.64 -3.34 -0.45
N ALA A 31 5.09 -2.78 -1.57
CA ALA A 31 4.52 -1.59 -2.19
C ALA A 31 3.10 -1.78 -2.75
N LEU A 32 2.58 -3.01 -2.82
CA LEU A 32 1.18 -3.30 -3.19
C LEU A 32 0.17 -2.56 -2.30
N THR A 33 0.53 -2.25 -1.05
CA THR A 33 -0.27 -1.42 -0.14
C THR A 33 -0.57 -0.02 -0.72
N PHE A 34 0.31 0.52 -1.57
CA PHE A 34 0.15 1.83 -2.22
C PHE A 34 -0.44 1.76 -3.63
N CYS A 35 -0.71 0.55 -4.15
CA CYS A 35 -1.29 0.38 -5.48
C CYS A 35 -2.78 0.78 -5.53
N CYS A 36 -3.17 1.33 -6.68
CA CYS A 36 -4.55 1.73 -7.01
C CYS A 36 -5.46 0.51 -7.23
N LYS A 37 -6.79 0.73 -7.27
CA LYS A 37 -7.79 -0.30 -7.54
C LYS A 37 -7.67 -0.87 -8.97
N PRO A 38 -7.71 -2.20 -9.17
CA PRO A 38 -7.77 -2.82 -10.50
C PRO A 38 -8.98 -2.42 -11.31
N GLY A 39 -8.86 -2.48 -12.65
CA GLY A 39 -9.95 -2.16 -13.57
C GLY A 39 -10.17 -0.67 -13.87
N TYR A 40 -9.42 0.25 -13.26
CA TYR A 40 -9.51 1.68 -13.53
C TYR A 40 -8.39 2.16 -14.46
N SER A 41 -8.75 3.00 -15.44
CA SER A 41 -7.77 3.69 -16.29
C SER A 41 -7.09 4.80 -15.49
N LEU A 42 -5.76 4.77 -15.43
CA LEU A 42 -4.95 5.74 -14.71
C LEU A 42 -4.13 6.56 -15.70
N THR A 43 -3.90 7.83 -15.38
CA THR A 43 -3.08 8.74 -16.20
C THR A 43 -1.68 8.17 -16.50
N PHE A 44 -1.12 7.36 -15.58
CA PHE A 44 0.16 6.67 -15.75
C PHE A 44 0.02 5.15 -15.83
N GLY A 45 -1.14 4.66 -16.31
CA GLY A 45 -1.46 3.23 -16.39
C GLY A 45 -0.44 2.42 -17.20
N PHE A 46 0.20 3.01 -18.19
CA PHE A 46 1.25 2.36 -19.00
C PHE A 46 2.52 2.00 -18.22
N LYS A 47 2.76 2.62 -17.05
CA LYS A 47 3.87 2.25 -16.13
C LYS A 47 3.41 1.30 -15.02
N CYS A 48 2.12 0.96 -14.99
CA CYS A 48 1.56 0.13 -13.93
C CYS A 48 2.07 -1.30 -14.08
N LYS A 49 2.79 -1.79 -13.05
CA LYS A 49 3.21 -3.19 -12.96
C LYS A 49 2.37 -4.00 -11.98
N ARG A 50 1.32 -3.41 -11.38
CA ARG A 50 0.47 -4.08 -10.36
C ARG A 50 -0.02 -5.44 -10.83
N ASP A 51 -0.64 -5.51 -12.01
CA ASP A 51 -1.28 -6.75 -12.46
C ASP A 51 -0.24 -7.83 -12.80
N GLN A 52 0.93 -7.43 -13.28
CA GLN A 52 2.09 -8.32 -13.45
C GLN A 52 2.57 -8.84 -12.08
N THR A 53 2.76 -7.95 -11.12
CA THR A 53 3.19 -8.29 -9.75
C THR A 53 2.20 -9.22 -9.05
N LEU A 54 0.89 -8.97 -9.18
CA LEU A 54 -0.15 -9.85 -8.65
C LEU A 54 -0.06 -11.24 -9.28
N LYS A 55 0.12 -11.32 -10.60
CA LYS A 55 0.33 -12.60 -11.30
C LYS A 55 1.60 -13.33 -10.85
N GLU A 56 2.71 -12.62 -10.63
CA GLU A 56 3.97 -13.19 -10.13
C GLU A 56 3.86 -13.78 -8.71
N LEU A 57 2.91 -13.27 -7.92
CA LEU A 57 2.57 -13.75 -6.59
C LEU A 57 1.41 -14.75 -6.60
N GLY A 58 0.86 -15.09 -7.76
CA GLY A 58 -0.31 -15.96 -7.86
C GLY A 58 -1.57 -15.39 -7.18
N MET A 59 -1.66 -14.07 -6.99
CA MET A 59 -2.81 -13.38 -6.43
C MET A 59 -3.69 -12.80 -7.54
N THR A 60 -4.99 -13.00 -7.44
CA THR A 60 -5.95 -12.42 -8.38
C THR A 60 -6.23 -10.94 -8.06
N PRO A 61 -6.60 -10.12 -9.06
CA PRO A 61 -7.05 -8.75 -8.81
C PRO A 61 -8.24 -8.65 -7.85
N GLN A 62 -9.09 -9.69 -7.81
CA GLN A 62 -10.25 -9.74 -6.93
C GLN A 62 -9.82 -9.93 -5.47
N GLU A 63 -8.96 -10.89 -5.17
CA GLU A 63 -8.41 -11.09 -3.82
C GLU A 63 -7.70 -9.83 -3.31
N PHE A 64 -6.90 -9.19 -4.17
CA PHE A 64 -6.26 -7.91 -3.85
C PHE A 64 -7.27 -6.82 -3.45
N VAL A 65 -8.40 -6.73 -4.17
CA VAL A 65 -9.47 -5.79 -3.84
C VAL A 65 -10.13 -6.17 -2.52
N GLU A 66 -10.51 -7.44 -2.35
CA GLU A 66 -11.19 -7.93 -1.15
C GLU A 66 -10.37 -7.67 0.12
N ILE A 67 -9.07 -7.94 0.10
CA ILE A 67 -8.17 -7.65 1.23
C ILE A 67 -8.18 -6.16 1.57
N LYS A 68 -8.07 -5.29 0.55
CA LYS A 68 -8.02 -3.84 0.75
C LYS A 68 -9.34 -3.24 1.20
N GLU A 69 -10.46 -3.71 0.68
CA GLU A 69 -11.80 -3.26 1.07
C GLU A 69 -12.12 -3.73 2.48
N LYS A 70 -11.79 -4.98 2.84
CA LYS A 70 -11.96 -5.49 4.21
C LYS A 70 -11.14 -4.68 5.21
N PHE A 71 -9.86 -4.42 4.90
CA PHE A 71 -9.01 -3.57 5.73
C PHE A 71 -9.55 -2.14 5.85
N SER A 72 -10.14 -1.61 4.77
CA SER A 72 -10.80 -0.31 4.78
C SER A 72 -11.98 -0.30 5.75
N GLN A 73 -12.84 -1.30 5.68
CA GLN A 73 -14.03 -1.43 6.53
C GLN A 73 -13.67 -1.54 8.01
N GLU A 74 -12.66 -2.36 8.34
CA GLU A 74 -12.19 -2.53 9.72
C GLU A 74 -11.67 -1.22 10.35
N LEU A 75 -11.03 -0.35 9.55
CA LEU A 75 -10.55 0.96 10.01
C LEU A 75 -11.56 2.09 9.78
N GLY A 76 -12.69 1.84 9.11
CA GLY A 76 -13.63 2.85 8.63
C GLY A 76 -12.98 3.86 7.68
N TRP A 77 -12.12 3.39 6.77
CA TRP A 77 -11.34 4.17 5.82
C TRP A 77 -12.08 4.51 4.52
N ASP A 78 -13.37 4.20 4.47
CA ASP A 78 -14.24 4.54 3.36
C ASP A 78 -14.48 6.06 3.34
N SER A 79 -14.31 6.66 2.17
CA SER A 79 -14.47 8.10 1.97
C SER A 79 -14.77 8.43 0.51
N ASP A 80 -15.81 9.22 0.30
CA ASP A 80 -16.26 9.71 -1.01
C ASP A 80 -15.27 10.68 -1.68
N ILE A 81 -14.46 11.39 -0.89
CA ILE A 81 -13.50 12.37 -1.40
C ILE A 81 -12.18 11.78 -1.88
N VAL A 82 -11.85 10.53 -1.49
CA VAL A 82 -10.56 9.90 -1.85
C VAL A 82 -10.65 9.06 -3.12
N CYS A 83 -9.49 8.70 -3.66
CA CYS A 83 -9.44 7.85 -4.85
C CYS A 83 -10.08 6.49 -4.58
N PHE A 84 -10.96 6.04 -5.49
CA PHE A 84 -11.63 4.75 -5.43
C PHE A 84 -12.50 4.51 -4.19
N GLY A 85 -12.87 5.57 -3.47
CA GLY A 85 -13.78 5.47 -2.32
C GLY A 85 -13.13 4.98 -1.01
N SER A 86 -11.83 4.69 -0.98
CA SER A 86 -11.15 4.19 0.22
C SER A 86 -9.72 4.69 0.37
N ILE A 87 -9.34 5.02 1.61
CA ILE A 87 -7.97 5.40 2.00
C ILE A 87 -7.00 4.23 1.79
N SER A 88 -7.47 2.98 1.75
CA SER A 88 -6.65 1.78 1.46
C SER A 88 -5.99 1.82 0.07
N TYR A 89 -6.53 2.60 -0.87
CA TYR A 89 -5.95 2.83 -2.20
C TYR A 89 -5.13 4.12 -2.33
N CYS A 90 -5.06 4.94 -1.27
CA CYS A 90 -4.26 6.15 -1.29
C CYS A 90 -2.76 5.82 -1.42
N CYS A 91 -2.04 6.68 -2.14
CA CYS A 91 -0.62 6.52 -2.46
C CYS A 91 0.30 7.05 -1.35
N MET A 92 1.61 6.84 -1.55
CA MET A 92 2.67 7.26 -0.63
C MET A 92 3.18 8.70 -0.83
N ARG A 93 2.42 9.58 -1.49
CA ARG A 93 2.89 10.95 -1.80
C ARG A 93 3.26 11.70 -0.52
N SER A 94 4.55 12.00 -0.36
CA SER A 94 5.11 12.66 0.83
C SER A 94 4.74 14.13 0.90
N GLY A 95 4.65 14.82 -0.24
CA GLY A 95 4.18 16.22 -0.32
C GLY A 95 2.69 16.44 -0.04
N GLY A 96 2.00 15.45 0.51
CA GLY A 96 0.56 15.51 0.80
C GLY A 96 -0.34 15.22 -0.40
N CYS A 97 -1.57 14.82 -0.12
CA CYS A 97 -2.64 14.71 -1.11
C CYS A 97 -3.86 15.46 -0.60
N PRO A 98 -4.39 16.46 -1.34
CA PRO A 98 -5.48 17.31 -0.86
C PRO A 98 -6.77 16.51 -0.57
N ARG A 99 -6.91 15.31 -1.13
CA ARG A 99 -8.04 14.41 -0.86
C ARG A 99 -7.78 13.54 0.37
N ARG A 100 -6.64 12.83 0.40
CA ARG A 100 -6.26 11.92 1.50
C ARG A 100 -6.12 12.68 2.81
N ASP A 101 -5.38 13.78 2.80
CA ASP A 101 -5.04 14.51 4.01
C ASP A 101 -6.31 15.15 4.62
N VAL A 102 -7.24 15.62 3.78
CA VAL A 102 -8.56 16.11 4.23
C VAL A 102 -9.41 14.96 4.78
N ALA A 103 -9.41 13.79 4.14
CA ALA A 103 -10.16 12.63 4.64
C ALA A 103 -9.63 12.15 6.00
N LEU A 104 -8.31 12.08 6.16
CA LEU A 104 -7.66 11.72 7.42
C LEU A 104 -7.92 12.77 8.50
N ALA A 105 -7.79 14.05 8.19
CA ALA A 105 -8.07 15.12 9.15
C ALA A 105 -9.54 15.14 9.61
N LYS A 106 -10.50 14.87 8.71
CA LYS A 106 -11.91 14.73 9.08
C LYS A 106 -12.16 13.51 9.95
N LYS A 107 -11.44 12.41 9.69
CA LYS A 107 -11.60 11.15 10.42
C LYS A 107 -10.94 11.18 11.80
N TYR A 108 -9.81 11.87 11.93
CA TYR A 108 -9.01 11.98 13.14
C TYR A 108 -8.88 13.46 13.54
N PRO A 109 -9.98 14.13 13.94
CA PRO A 109 -9.97 15.56 14.24
C PRO A 109 -9.12 15.93 15.47
N GLU A 110 -8.86 14.96 16.34
CA GLU A 110 -8.06 15.13 17.55
C GLU A 110 -6.55 14.90 17.32
N MET A 111 -6.17 14.42 16.13
CA MET A 111 -4.76 14.19 15.76
C MET A 111 -4.21 15.36 14.97
N SER A 112 -2.97 15.74 15.25
CA SER A 112 -2.17 16.60 14.38
C SER A 112 -1.91 15.92 13.03
N LYS A 113 -1.42 16.72 12.07
CA LYS A 113 -1.10 16.21 10.73
C LYS A 113 -0.03 15.14 10.78
N GLU A 114 0.99 15.35 11.59
CA GLU A 114 2.11 14.44 11.78
C GLU A 114 1.61 13.11 12.35
N GLU A 115 0.76 13.15 13.39
CA GLU A 115 0.21 11.96 14.05
C GLU A 115 -0.67 11.13 13.12
N PHE A 116 -1.63 11.74 12.41
CA PHE A 116 -2.48 10.94 11.51
C PHE A 116 -1.71 10.41 10.31
N MET A 117 -0.65 11.10 9.86
CA MET A 117 0.20 10.64 8.77
C MET A 117 1.06 9.45 9.19
N GLU A 118 1.63 9.50 10.39
CA GLU A 118 2.32 8.36 11.01
C GLU A 118 1.37 7.17 11.17
N PHE A 119 0.17 7.40 11.71
CA PHE A 119 -0.85 6.36 11.84
C PHE A 119 -1.24 5.77 10.46
N TYR A 120 -1.48 6.62 9.46
CA TYR A 120 -1.81 6.18 8.10
C TYR A 120 -0.73 5.29 7.50
N PHE A 121 0.54 5.68 7.61
CA PHE A 121 1.63 4.91 7.05
C PHE A 121 1.90 3.63 7.84
N SER A 122 1.81 3.66 9.17
CA SER A 122 1.85 2.45 10.01
C SER A 122 0.76 1.44 9.60
N LYS A 123 -0.47 1.90 9.38
CA LYS A 123 -1.54 1.06 8.84
C LYS A 123 -1.29 0.57 7.42
N LYS A 124 -0.57 1.33 6.59
CA LYS A 124 -0.10 0.83 5.28
C LYS A 124 0.96 -0.25 5.42
N LYS A 125 1.82 -0.21 6.45
CA LYS A 125 2.79 -1.27 6.79
C LYS A 125 2.06 -2.55 7.16
N GLU A 126 1.04 -2.44 8.01
CA GLU A 126 0.16 -3.55 8.39
C GLU A 126 -0.57 -4.14 7.17
N LEU A 127 -1.16 -3.31 6.31
CA LEU A 127 -1.79 -3.76 5.07
C LEU A 127 -0.81 -4.46 4.12
N ALA A 128 0.45 -4.01 4.06
CA ALA A 128 1.48 -4.70 3.28
C ALA A 128 1.75 -6.11 3.82
N GLN A 129 1.88 -6.26 5.15
CA GLN A 129 2.02 -7.57 5.78
C GLN A 129 0.85 -8.50 5.48
N ILE A 130 -0.39 -7.98 5.58
CA ILE A 130 -1.61 -8.77 5.31
C ILE A 130 -1.61 -9.24 3.86
N LEU A 131 -1.35 -8.33 2.90
CA LEU A 131 -1.29 -8.67 1.48
C LEU A 131 -0.27 -9.78 1.20
N LEU A 132 0.92 -9.71 1.79
CA LEU A 132 1.93 -10.75 1.61
C LEU A 132 1.52 -12.06 2.28
N LYS A 133 0.97 -12.04 3.49
CA LYS A 133 0.52 -13.26 4.19
C LYS A 133 -0.62 -13.98 3.47
N CYS A 134 -1.45 -13.26 2.72
CA CYS A 134 -2.53 -13.82 1.91
C CYS A 134 -2.06 -14.44 0.58
N VAL A 135 -0.78 -14.35 0.23
CA VAL A 135 -0.25 -15.06 -0.95
C VAL A 135 -0.26 -16.56 -0.65
N GLU A 136 -1.05 -17.32 -1.41
CA GLU A 136 -1.18 -18.78 -1.23
C GLU A 136 -0.23 -19.59 -2.14
N ASP A 137 0.11 -19.03 -3.30
CA ASP A 137 0.94 -19.66 -4.32
C ASP A 137 2.34 -20.02 -3.80
N PRO A 138 2.83 -21.26 -3.99
CA PRO A 138 4.13 -21.69 -3.49
C PRO A 138 5.31 -20.88 -4.04
N GLU A 139 5.30 -20.52 -5.34
CA GLU A 139 6.38 -19.71 -5.93
C GLU A 139 6.31 -18.27 -5.43
N GLY A 140 5.11 -17.71 -5.28
CA GLY A 140 4.86 -16.42 -4.65
C GLY A 140 5.39 -16.37 -3.21
N LYS A 141 5.10 -17.39 -2.40
CA LYS A 141 5.54 -17.52 -1.00
C LYS A 141 7.06 -17.47 -0.86
N GLU A 142 7.79 -18.20 -1.70
CA GLU A 142 9.26 -18.19 -1.70
C GLU A 142 9.81 -16.78 -1.94
N LYS A 143 9.21 -16.01 -2.86
CA LYS A 143 9.63 -14.64 -3.19
C LYS A 143 9.38 -13.64 -2.07
N ILE A 144 8.29 -13.81 -1.31
CA ILE A 144 7.89 -12.85 -0.27
C ILE A 144 8.44 -13.20 1.11
N LYS A 145 8.89 -14.44 1.33
CA LYS A 145 9.45 -14.90 2.60
C LYS A 145 10.53 -13.96 3.16
N PRO A 146 11.57 -13.56 2.40
CA PRO A 146 12.56 -12.60 2.92
C PRO A 146 11.96 -11.23 3.24
N LEU A 147 10.89 -10.81 2.56
CA LEU A 147 10.21 -9.54 2.84
C LEU A 147 9.34 -9.60 4.10
N LEU A 148 8.80 -10.78 4.42
CA LEU A 148 8.05 -11.01 5.65
C LEU A 148 8.93 -10.96 6.90
N GLU A 149 10.22 -11.29 6.77
CA GLU A 149 11.21 -11.22 7.86
C GLU A 149 11.67 -9.79 8.19
N LEU A 150 11.32 -8.79 7.36
CA LEU A 150 11.66 -7.38 7.57
C LEU A 150 10.67 -6.63 8.47
N PHE A 151 9.60 -7.30 8.88
CA PHE A 151 8.48 -6.70 9.58
C PHE A 151 8.52 -6.88 11.09
#